data_AF-A0AAW1HSW0-F1
#
_entry.id   AF-A0AAW1HSW0-F1
#
_cell.length_a   1.000
_cell.length_b   1.000
_cell.length_c   1.000
_cell.angle_alpha   90.00
_cell.angle_beta   90.00
_cell.angle_gamma   90.00
#
_symmetry.space_group_name_H-M   'P 1'
#
loop_
_entity.id
_entity.type
_entity.pdbx_description
1 polymer ?
#
loop_
_entity_poly.entity_id
_entity_poly.type
_entity_poly.pdbx_seq_one_letter_code
_entity_poly.pdbx_strand_id
1 'polypeptide(L)'
;MTENIKLLEISLNYKGNGIKLFVDEDTANILLNDPVQAENYLERLFNSNESENQNENKESLNPVQAENYLERLFNSNESENQNENKESLNMLWSSKGKPSIKDTEATDFFLMLRQKYASQFDDKKTCKNKIWQRIATEMEENNFKLGKNGAEKCRQKFQNLLKLYLKQFQIFLNYT
;
A
#
# COMPACT_ATOMS: atom_id res chain seq x y z
N MET A 1 -29.73 -13.02 27.07
CA MET A 1 -29.22 -11.96 27.96
C MET A 1 -28.51 -10.98 27.06
N THR A 2 -29.05 -9.79 26.85
CA THR A 2 -28.43 -8.74 26.03
C THR A 2 -27.35 -8.07 26.88
N GLU A 3 -26.08 -8.36 26.58
CA GLU A 3 -24.95 -7.66 27.19
C GLU A 3 -25.05 -6.17 26.82
N ASN A 4 -25.16 -5.32 27.84
CA ASN A 4 -25.06 -3.87 27.67
C ASN A 4 -23.60 -3.55 27.29
N ILE A 5 -23.34 -3.38 26.00
CA ILE A 5 -22.02 -2.97 25.51
C ILE A 5 -21.78 -1.53 25.99
N LYS A 6 -20.87 -1.37 26.94
CA LYS A 6 -20.48 -0.06 27.47
C LYS A 6 -19.48 0.57 26.49
N LEU A 7 -19.94 1.56 25.74
CA LEU A 7 -19.09 2.31 24.81
C LEU A 7 -18.32 3.41 25.56
N LEU A 8 -17.03 3.51 25.29
CA LEU A 8 -16.12 4.53 25.81
C LEU A 8 -15.79 5.53 24.70
N GLU A 9 -15.78 6.82 25.06
CA GLU A 9 -15.30 7.89 24.17
C GLU A 9 -13.78 8.00 24.27
N ILE A 10 -13.08 7.76 23.17
CA ILE A 10 -11.63 7.95 23.05
C ILE A 10 -11.31 9.01 21.99
N SER A 11 -10.22 9.74 22.19
CA SER A 11 -9.73 10.75 21.25
C SER A 11 -8.38 10.33 20.66
N LEU A 12 -8.31 10.16 19.34
CA LEU A 12 -7.12 9.76 18.60
C LEU A 12 -6.71 10.86 17.61
N ASN A 13 -5.40 11.05 17.40
CA ASN A 13 -4.90 11.95 16.38
C ASN A 13 -4.58 11.16 15.11
N TYR A 14 -5.20 11.53 13.99
CA TYR A 14 -4.98 10.90 12.70
C TYR A 14 -4.84 11.95 11.61
N LYS A 15 -3.70 11.91 10.92
CA LYS A 15 -3.31 12.88 9.87
C LYS A 15 -3.42 14.34 10.32
N GLY A 16 -3.20 14.62 11.61
CA GLY A 16 -3.25 15.96 12.20
C GLY A 16 -4.64 16.39 12.69
N ASN A 17 -5.66 15.54 12.57
CA ASN A 17 -7.01 15.81 13.04
C ASN A 17 -7.31 14.99 14.31
N GLY A 18 -7.91 15.63 15.31
CA GLY A 18 -8.42 14.96 16.51
C GLY A 18 -9.77 14.30 16.23
N ILE A 19 -9.81 12.97 16.27
CA ILE A 19 -10.99 12.15 16.01
C ILE A 19 -11.51 11.58 17.31
N LYS A 20 -12.82 11.70 17.53
CA LYS A 20 -13.53 11.10 18.65
C LYS A 20 -14.22 9.82 18.20
N LEU A 21 -13.98 8.72 18.91
CA LEU A 21 -14.57 7.41 18.63
C LEU A 21 -15.32 6.89 19.85
N PHE A 22 -16.42 6.19 19.61
CA PHE A 22 -17.16 5.44 20.62
C PHE A 22 -16.94 3.95 20.36
N VAL A 23 -16.14 3.30 21.20
CA VAL A 23 -15.76 1.90 21.03
C VAL A 23 -15.89 1.15 22.36
N ASP A 24 -15.98 -0.18 22.30
CA ASP A 24 -15.95 -1.00 23.52
C ASP A 24 -14.59 -0.89 24.25
N GLU A 25 -14.57 -1.35 25.51
CA GLU A 25 -13.41 -1.23 26.38
C GLU A 25 -12.17 -1.97 25.88
N ASP A 26 -12.35 -3.14 25.27
CA ASP A 26 -11.25 -3.93 24.70
C ASP A 26 -10.64 -3.23 23.48
N THR A 27 -11.49 -2.69 22.61
CA THR A 27 -11.07 -1.91 21.44
C THR A 27 -10.41 -0.61 21.86
N ALA A 28 -10.92 0.10 22.86
CA ALA A 28 -10.28 1.29 23.41
C ALA A 28 -8.87 0.99 23.92
N ASN A 29 -8.69 -0.11 24.65
CA ASN A 29 -7.39 -0.54 25.15
C ASN A 29 -6.40 -0.88 24.02
N ILE A 30 -6.86 -1.50 22.94
CA ILE A 30 -6.00 -1.79 21.78
C ILE A 30 -5.59 -0.49 21.09
N LEU A 31 -6.53 0.43 20.83
CA LEU A 31 -6.28 1.66 20.08
C LEU A 31 -5.42 2.68 20.85
N LEU A 32 -5.46 2.66 22.19
CA LEU A 32 -4.62 3.54 23.00
C LEU A 32 -3.19 3.01 23.18
N ASN A 33 -2.99 1.69 23.19
CA ASN A 33 -1.69 1.08 23.45
C ASN A 33 -0.91 0.71 22.18
N ASP A 34 -1.60 0.49 21.05
CA ASP A 34 -0.96 0.17 19.77
C ASP A 34 -1.30 1.22 18.69
N PRO A 35 -0.36 2.15 18.40
CA PRO A 35 -0.57 3.21 17.42
C PRO A 35 -0.73 2.67 15.98
N VAL A 36 -0.20 1.49 15.66
CA VAL A 36 -0.33 0.88 14.33
C VAL A 36 -1.75 0.33 14.15
N GLN A 37 -2.31 -0.28 15.20
CA GLN A 37 -3.71 -0.72 15.18
C GLN A 37 -4.67 0.47 15.16
N ALA A 38 -4.36 1.55 15.87
CA ALA A 38 -5.11 2.80 15.82
C ALA A 38 -5.18 3.38 14.41
N GLU A 39 -4.05 3.45 13.70
CA GLU A 39 -3.98 3.93 12.32
C GLU A 39 -4.79 3.04 11.37
N ASN A 40 -4.62 1.71 11.45
CA ASN A 40 -5.34 0.76 10.61
C ASN A 40 -6.86 0.80 10.85
N TYR A 41 -7.28 0.98 12.10
CA TYR A 41 -8.69 1.08 12.48
C TYR A 41 -9.32 2.34 11.89
N LEU A 42 -8.63 3.49 11.99
CA LEU A 42 -9.08 4.75 11.42
C LEU A 42 -9.09 4.71 9.88
N GLU A 43 -8.06 4.14 9.24
CA GLU A 43 -8.05 3.94 7.78
C GLU A 43 -9.26 3.15 7.29
N ARG A 44 -9.63 2.07 7.99
CA ARG A 44 -10.83 1.28 7.65
C ARG A 44 -12.11 2.09 7.83
N LEU A 45 -12.26 2.81 8.93
CA LEU A 45 -13.44 3.66 9.16
C LEU A 45 -13.65 4.70 8.06
N PHE A 46 -12.59 5.37 7.63
CA PHE A 46 -12.71 6.39 6.57
C PHE A 46 -12.90 5.79 5.18
N ASN A 47 -12.23 4.67 4.88
CA ASN A 47 -12.39 4.01 3.58
C ASN A 47 -13.80 3.36 3.43
N SER A 48 -14.37 2.86 4.53
CA SER A 48 -15.76 2.38 4.55
C SER A 48 -16.76 3.52 4.31
N ASN A 49 -16.53 4.70 4.87
CA ASN A 49 -17.41 5.86 4.68
C ASN A 49 -17.28 6.51 3.28
N GLU A 50 -16.16 6.34 2.57
CA GLU A 50 -16.04 6.78 1.17
C GLU A 50 -16.85 5.91 0.20
N SER A 51 -17.31 4.73 0.64
CA SER A 51 -18.12 3.80 -0.17
C SER A 51 -19.63 4.04 -0.07
N GLU A 52 -20.09 4.89 0.87
CA GLU A 52 -21.52 5.10 1.16
C GLU A 52 -22.13 6.39 0.57
N ASN A 53 -21.40 7.15 -0.26
CA ASN A 53 -21.93 8.37 -0.90
C ASN A 53 -22.47 8.17 -2.33
N GLN A 54 -22.84 6.95 -2.70
CA GLN A 54 -23.76 6.70 -3.81
C GLN A 54 -24.65 5.51 -3.45
N ASN A 55 -25.76 5.76 -2.77
CA ASN A 55 -27.05 5.09 -2.97
C ASN A 55 -28.01 5.48 -1.85
N GLU A 56 -28.72 6.60 -2.05
CA GLU A 56 -30.09 6.66 -1.58
C GLU A 56 -30.89 5.63 -2.37
N ASN A 57 -31.16 4.46 -1.78
CA ASN A 57 -32.47 3.84 -1.84
C ASN A 57 -32.56 2.70 -0.83
N LYS A 58 -33.62 2.78 -0.04
CA LYS A 58 -34.05 1.82 0.98
C LYS A 58 -34.22 0.43 0.37
N GLU A 59 -33.71 -0.60 1.04
CA GLU A 59 -34.50 -1.77 1.39
C GLU A 59 -33.77 -2.63 2.44
N SER A 60 -34.47 -2.86 3.54
CA SER A 60 -34.06 -3.69 4.68
C SER A 60 -33.82 -5.15 4.25
N LEU A 61 -32.65 -5.72 4.56
CA LEU A 61 -32.36 -7.13 4.32
C LEU A 61 -32.26 -7.93 5.63
N ASN A 62 -33.06 -9.01 5.68
CA ASN A 62 -33.21 -9.96 6.78
C ASN A 62 -31.99 -10.93 6.89
N PRO A 63 -31.63 -11.43 8.10
CA PRO A 63 -30.31 -12.04 8.37
C PRO A 63 -30.15 -13.55 8.04
N VAL A 64 -30.93 -14.13 7.12
CA VAL A 64 -30.98 -15.61 6.93
C VAL A 64 -30.22 -16.10 5.68
N GLN A 65 -29.36 -15.28 5.07
CA GLN A 65 -28.67 -15.66 3.81
C GLN A 65 -27.13 -15.72 3.89
N ALA A 66 -26.53 -15.48 5.07
CA ALA A 66 -25.07 -15.48 5.22
C ALA A 66 -24.43 -16.88 5.11
N GLU A 67 -25.15 -17.96 5.43
CA GLU A 67 -24.56 -19.31 5.49
C GLU A 67 -24.45 -19.99 4.11
N ASN A 68 -25.37 -19.71 3.18
CA ASN A 68 -25.33 -20.29 1.82
C ASN A 68 -24.31 -19.62 0.88
N TYR A 69 -23.72 -18.49 1.27
CA TYR A 69 -22.72 -17.80 0.45
C TYR A 69 -21.30 -18.37 0.69
N LEU A 70 -21.01 -18.83 1.91
CA LEU A 70 -19.71 -19.38 2.27
C LEU A 70 -19.48 -20.78 1.68
N GLU A 71 -20.51 -21.62 1.58
CA GLU A 71 -20.36 -22.97 1.01
C GLU A 71 -20.09 -22.96 -0.51
N ARG A 72 -20.62 -21.96 -1.24
CA ARG A 72 -20.37 -21.81 -2.68
C ARG A 72 -18.95 -21.34 -3.01
N LEU A 73 -18.28 -20.64 -2.08
CA LEU A 73 -16.90 -20.17 -2.29
C LEU A 73 -15.85 -21.27 -2.12
N PHE A 74 -16.16 -22.36 -1.39
CA PHE A 74 -15.20 -23.44 -1.13
C PHE A 74 -15.21 -24.58 -2.15
N ASN A 75 -16.29 -24.77 -2.93
CA ASN A 75 -16.46 -25.93 -3.82
C ASN A 75 -16.28 -25.65 -5.33
N SER A 76 -15.67 -24.54 -5.74
CA SER A 76 -15.49 -24.20 -7.18
C SER A 76 -14.06 -24.02 -7.65
N ASN A 77 -13.05 -24.50 -6.92
CA ASN A 77 -11.64 -24.38 -7.33
C ASN A 77 -10.96 -25.73 -7.60
N GLU A 78 -11.53 -26.53 -8.49
CA GLU A 78 -10.81 -27.46 -9.37
C GLU A 78 -11.59 -27.47 -10.70
N SER A 79 -11.26 -26.69 -11.73
CA SER A 79 -10.18 -26.96 -12.69
C SER A 79 -10.10 -25.82 -13.73
N GLU A 80 -8.87 -25.53 -14.18
CA GLU A 80 -8.51 -24.89 -15.46
C GLU A 80 -8.81 -23.39 -15.70
N ASN A 81 -7.92 -22.54 -15.16
CA ASN A 81 -7.19 -21.57 -15.99
C ASN A 81 -5.87 -21.15 -15.31
N GLN A 82 -4.88 -22.04 -15.40
CA GLN A 82 -3.52 -21.77 -14.94
C GLN A 82 -2.72 -21.14 -16.09
N ASN A 83 -2.42 -19.84 -16.05
CA ASN A 83 -1.05 -19.35 -16.31
C ASN A 83 -0.73 -17.84 -16.16
N GLU A 84 -1.66 -16.93 -15.86
CA GLU A 84 -1.31 -15.49 -15.84
C GLU A 84 -1.29 -14.80 -14.46
N ASN A 85 -1.88 -15.39 -13.41
CA ASN A 85 -2.09 -14.69 -12.13
C ASN A 85 -1.09 -14.98 -11.00
N LYS A 86 -0.07 -15.83 -11.21
CA LYS A 86 0.89 -16.19 -10.15
C LYS A 86 2.19 -15.35 -10.16
N GLU A 87 2.47 -14.61 -11.24
CA GLU A 87 3.69 -13.77 -11.32
C GLU A 87 3.58 -12.43 -10.59
N SER A 88 2.36 -11.91 -10.40
CA SER A 88 2.13 -10.57 -9.82
C SER A 88 2.36 -10.50 -8.30
N LEU A 89 2.30 -11.64 -7.59
CA LEU A 89 2.50 -11.71 -6.13
C LEU A 89 3.96 -11.52 -5.68
N ASN A 90 4.92 -11.52 -6.61
CA ASN A 90 6.35 -11.43 -6.29
C ASN A 90 7.07 -10.30 -7.06
N MET A 91 6.32 -9.41 -7.69
CA MET A 91 6.89 -8.25 -8.39
C MET A 91 7.19 -7.12 -7.40
N LEU A 92 8.33 -6.47 -7.59
CA LEU A 92 8.69 -5.31 -6.78
C LEU A 92 7.86 -4.09 -7.15
N TRP A 93 7.51 -3.32 -6.12
CA TRP A 93 6.80 -2.05 -6.22
C TRP A 93 5.45 -2.11 -6.96
N SER A 94 4.83 -3.29 -7.05
CA SER A 94 3.51 -3.50 -7.64
C SER A 94 2.36 -3.47 -6.62
N SER A 95 2.67 -3.56 -5.33
CA SER A 95 1.70 -3.52 -4.25
C SER A 95 1.25 -2.09 -3.94
N LYS A 96 -0.07 -1.89 -3.83
CA LYS A 96 -0.66 -0.68 -3.24
C LYS A 96 -0.65 -0.87 -1.72
N GLY A 97 0.43 -0.45 -1.06
CA GLY A 97 0.56 -0.60 0.39
C GLY A 97 1.94 -0.22 0.94
N LYS A 98 2.17 -0.55 2.21
CA LYS A 98 3.49 -0.38 2.85
C LYS A 98 4.53 -1.22 2.10
N PRO A 99 5.72 -0.66 1.75
CA PRO A 99 6.77 -1.41 1.07
C PRO A 99 7.15 -2.65 1.87
N SER A 100 7.31 -3.79 1.20
CA SER A 100 7.87 -4.99 1.82
C SER A 100 9.33 -4.78 2.22
N ILE A 101 9.86 -5.63 3.11
CA ILE A 101 11.30 -5.66 3.42
C ILE A 101 12.11 -5.84 2.13
N LYS A 102 11.66 -6.73 1.24
CA LYS A 102 12.27 -6.91 -0.09
C LYS A 102 12.19 -5.67 -0.98
N ASP A 103 11.09 -4.90 -0.90
CA ASP A 103 10.98 -3.64 -1.64
C ASP A 103 11.96 -2.60 -1.13
N THR A 104 12.26 -2.63 0.17
CA THR A 104 13.22 -1.74 0.83
C THR A 104 14.64 -2.08 0.40
N GLU A 105 15.04 -3.34 0.54
CA GLU A 105 16.34 -3.85 0.06
C GLU A 105 16.53 -3.59 -1.44
N ALA A 106 15.50 -3.83 -2.25
CA ALA A 106 15.53 -3.53 -3.67
C ALA A 106 15.66 -2.03 -3.95
N THR A 107 15.04 -1.17 -3.13
CA THR A 107 15.15 0.29 -3.27
C THR A 107 16.55 0.77 -2.93
N ASP A 108 17.18 0.22 -1.89
CA ASP A 108 18.56 0.56 -1.52
C ASP A 108 19.55 0.14 -2.61
N PHE A 109 19.43 -1.10 -3.10
CA PHE A 109 20.24 -1.59 -4.21
C PHE A 109 20.03 -0.75 -5.49
N PHE A 110 18.78 -0.40 -5.78
CA PHE A 110 18.42 0.46 -6.89
C PHE A 110 19.07 1.85 -6.80
N LEU A 111 19.07 2.47 -5.62
CA LEU A 111 19.69 3.78 -5.41
C LEU A 111 21.21 3.71 -5.55
N MET A 112 21.84 2.64 -5.08
CA MET A 112 23.26 2.38 -5.30
C MET A 112 23.59 2.28 -6.80
N LEU A 113 22.80 1.52 -7.57
CA LEU A 113 22.96 1.44 -9.03
C LEU A 113 22.76 2.81 -9.70
N ARG A 114 21.75 3.57 -9.26
CA ARG A 114 21.50 4.92 -9.80
C ARG A 114 22.68 5.85 -9.55
N GLN A 115 23.35 5.74 -8.40
CA GLN A 115 24.55 6.49 -8.09
C GLN A 115 25.75 6.03 -8.93
N LYS A 116 25.96 4.72 -9.07
CA LYS A 116 26.98 4.12 -9.96
C LYS A 116 26.87 4.62 -11.41
N TYR A 117 25.65 4.76 -11.91
CA TYR A 117 25.36 5.25 -13.26
C TYR A 117 25.17 6.76 -13.37
N ALA A 118 25.42 7.55 -12.33
CA ALA A 118 25.12 8.98 -12.30
C ALA A 118 25.78 9.75 -13.45
N SER A 119 27.06 9.50 -13.72
CA SER A 119 27.80 10.13 -14.82
C SER A 119 27.19 9.87 -16.20
N GLN A 120 26.58 8.70 -16.41
CA GLN A 120 25.92 8.35 -17.67
C GLN A 120 24.58 9.07 -17.82
N PHE A 121 23.89 9.40 -16.72
CA PHE A 121 22.66 10.18 -16.76
C PHE A 121 22.89 11.66 -17.08
N ASP A 122 24.07 12.17 -16.73
CA ASP A 122 24.49 13.55 -16.99
C ASP A 122 25.00 13.74 -18.43
N ASP A 123 25.45 12.66 -19.07
CA ASP A 123 25.82 12.66 -20.48
C ASP A 123 24.59 12.88 -21.38
N LYS A 124 24.64 13.97 -22.17
CA LYS A 124 23.58 14.34 -23.12
C LYS A 124 23.47 13.40 -24.32
N LYS A 125 24.54 12.67 -24.66
CA LYS A 125 24.58 11.77 -25.82
C LYS A 125 24.02 10.38 -25.51
N THR A 126 24.03 9.98 -24.24
CA THR A 126 23.55 8.65 -23.84
C THR A 126 22.03 8.61 -23.77
N CYS A 127 21.43 7.61 -24.42
CA CYS A 127 19.99 7.38 -24.33
C CYS A 127 19.62 6.91 -22.92
N LYS A 128 18.94 7.77 -22.16
CA LYS A 128 18.55 7.51 -20.76
C LYS A 128 17.74 6.22 -20.59
N ASN A 129 16.92 5.85 -21.57
CA ASN A 129 16.19 4.58 -21.55
C ASN A 129 17.12 3.36 -21.54
N LYS A 130 18.26 3.41 -22.25
CA LYS A 130 19.24 2.31 -22.23
C LYS A 130 19.90 2.16 -20.85
N ILE A 131 20.10 3.27 -20.14
CA ILE A 131 20.64 3.24 -18.78
C ILE A 131 19.62 2.61 -17.82
N TRP A 132 18.35 3.00 -17.92
CA TRP A 132 17.27 2.39 -17.13
C TRP A 132 17.10 0.90 -17.42
N GLN A 133 17.23 0.49 -18.69
CA GLN A 133 17.26 -0.93 -19.06
C GLN A 133 18.41 -1.66 -18.39
N ARG A 134 19.64 -1.11 -18.43
CA ARG A 134 20.81 -1.71 -17.78
C ARG A 134 20.62 -1.85 -16.27
N ILE A 135 20.08 -0.83 -15.61
CA ILE A 135 19.74 -0.89 -14.18
C ILE A 135 18.72 -1.99 -13.90
N ALA A 136 17.65 -2.08 -14.70
CA ALA A 136 16.64 -3.11 -14.54
C ALA A 136 17.23 -4.53 -14.71
N THR A 137 18.12 -4.73 -15.69
CA THR A 137 18.83 -5.99 -15.89
C THR A 137 19.70 -6.33 -14.68
N GLU A 138 20.50 -5.40 -14.16
CA GLU A 138 21.31 -5.64 -12.95
C GLU A 138 20.45 -5.94 -11.72
N MET A 139 19.27 -5.34 -11.59
CA MET A 139 18.33 -5.70 -10.52
C MET A 139 17.83 -7.14 -10.68
N GLU A 140 17.40 -7.54 -11.88
CA GLU A 140 16.92 -8.89 -12.14
C GLU A 140 18.02 -9.95 -11.92
N GLU A 141 19.27 -9.65 -12.29
CA GLU A 141 20.45 -10.48 -12.00
C GLU A 141 20.69 -10.68 -10.48
N ASN A 142 20.29 -9.70 -9.66
CA ASN A 142 20.38 -9.77 -8.20
C ASN A 142 19.09 -10.31 -7.54
N ASN A 143 18.29 -11.09 -8.29
CA ASN A 143 17.04 -11.72 -7.85
C ASN A 143 15.88 -10.74 -7.54
N PHE A 144 15.98 -9.49 -8.00
CA PHE A 144 14.91 -8.50 -7.84
C PHE A 144 14.00 -8.51 -9.08
N LYS A 145 12.84 -9.18 -8.96
CA LYS A 145 11.89 -9.32 -10.08
C LYS A 145 11.08 -8.05 -10.31
N LEU A 146 11.41 -7.33 -11.39
CA LEU A 146 10.68 -6.13 -11.82
C LEU A 146 9.53 -6.46 -12.77
N GLY A 147 9.66 -7.54 -13.56
CA GLY A 147 8.64 -7.99 -14.51
C GLY A 147 8.63 -7.18 -15.82
N LYS A 148 7.56 -7.34 -16.62
CA LYS A 148 7.44 -6.65 -17.91
C LYS A 148 7.58 -5.13 -17.73
N ASN A 149 8.43 -4.51 -18.55
CA ASN A 149 8.79 -3.07 -18.50
C ASN A 149 9.58 -2.63 -17.26
N GLY A 150 10.51 -3.44 -16.74
CA GLY A 150 11.33 -3.10 -15.59
C GLY A 150 12.05 -1.74 -15.67
N ALA A 151 12.54 -1.34 -16.85
CA ALA A 151 13.18 -0.04 -17.05
C ALA A 151 12.24 1.15 -16.75
N GLU A 152 10.98 1.07 -17.18
CA GLU A 152 10.00 2.13 -16.93
C GLU A 152 9.58 2.13 -15.46
N LYS A 153 9.46 0.96 -14.82
CA LYS A 153 9.22 0.87 -13.37
C LYS A 153 10.35 1.51 -12.56
N CYS A 154 11.62 1.24 -12.90
CA CYS A 154 12.78 1.89 -12.28
C CYS A 154 12.72 3.41 -12.43
N ARG A 155 12.41 3.91 -13.63
CA ARG A 155 12.28 5.33 -13.90
C ARG A 155 11.16 5.96 -13.06
N GLN A 156 9.98 5.35 -13.02
CA GLN A 156 8.83 5.84 -12.25
C GLN A 156 9.14 5.84 -10.75
N LYS A 157 9.75 4.77 -10.24
CA LYS A 157 10.19 4.67 -8.84
C LYS A 157 11.13 5.82 -8.49
N PHE A 158 12.13 6.10 -9.32
CA PHE A 158 13.05 7.23 -9.10
C PHE A 158 12.34 8.58 -9.09
N GLN A 159 11.43 8.82 -10.04
CA GLN A 159 10.65 10.06 -10.08
C GLN A 159 9.79 10.23 -8.82
N ASN A 160 9.18 9.16 -8.33
CA ASN A 160 8.39 9.18 -7.10
C ASN A 160 9.26 9.46 -5.87
N LEU A 161 10.43 8.82 -5.78
CA LEU A 161 11.41 9.10 -4.71
C LEU A 161 11.89 10.55 -4.74
N LEU A 162 12.21 11.09 -5.91
CA LEU A 162 12.65 12.48 -6.05
C LEU A 162 11.56 13.47 -5.65
N LYS A 163 10.30 13.23 -6.06
CA LYS A 163 9.16 14.06 -5.64
C LYS A 163 8.97 14.05 -4.12
N LEU A 164 9.07 12.88 -3.49
CA LEU A 164 8.98 12.73 -2.04
C LEU A 164 10.10 13.51 -1.33
N TYR A 165 11.34 13.37 -1.81
CA TYR A 165 12.49 14.08 -1.27
C TYR A 165 12.32 15.61 -1.36
N LEU A 166 11.96 16.13 -2.55
CA LEU A 166 11.75 17.57 -2.73
C LEU A 166 10.61 18.11 -1.86
N LYS A 167 9.53 17.33 -1.69
CA LYS A 167 8.42 17.69 -0.79
C LYS A 167 8.89 17.79 0.67
N GLN A 168 9.65 16.80 1.15
CA GLN A 168 10.19 16.82 2.50
C GLN A 168 11.17 18.00 2.71
N PHE A 169 12.01 18.27 1.71
CA PHE A 169 12.93 19.39 1.74
C PHE A 169 12.22 20.75 1.79
N GLN A 170 11.14 20.92 1.02
CA GLN A 170 10.33 22.14 1.04
C GLN A 170 9.63 22.34 2.39
N ILE A 171 9.12 21.27 2.99
CA ILE A 171 8.55 21.31 4.34
C ILE A 171 9.61 21.80 5.32
N PHE A 172 10.80 21.19 5.32
CA PHE A 172 11.90 21.56 6.21
C PHE A 172 12.26 23.05 6.12
N LEU A 173 12.40 23.59 4.90
CA LEU A 173 12.71 25.00 4.68
C LEU A 173 11.63 25.97 5.16
N ASN A 174 10.35 25.56 5.20
CA ASN A 174 9.27 26.42 5.68
C ASN A 174 9.16 26.49 7.21
N TYR A 175 9.88 25.61 7.92
CA TYR A 175 9.90 25.57 9.40
C TYR A 175 11.25 26.04 9.99
N THR A 176 12.17 26.57 9.16
CA THR A 176 13.44 27.20 9.59
C THR A 176 13.41 28.69 9.31
#